data_AF-A0A8B8Q6Q7-F1
#
_entry.id   AF-A0A8B8Q6Q7-F1
#
_cell.length_a   1.000
_cell.length_b   1.000
_cell.length_c   1.000
_cell.angle_alpha   90.00
_cell.angle_beta   90.00
_cell.angle_gamma   90.00
#
_symmetry.space_group_name_H-M   'P 1'
#
loop_
_entity.id
_entity.type
_entity.pdbx_description
1 polymer ?
#
loop_
_entity_poly.entity_id
_entity_poly.type
_entity_poly.pdbx_seq_one_letter_code
_entity_poly.pdbx_strand_id
1 'polypeptide(L)'
;MTDSPKTKLHGGGGSGFGSIGEDVLESILRRLPAATFASAACVSRSWHRVCRRILSRPKLASALSLNPCAQNALQEVVDKVLSEPICPHFAIVNVGNNVNMTDALQYIGRKLGAGTPIVISADSGIIGVDALINQVKEVEGGIDVGSYNSEDSDNAEQGIVLTVGFVPGLKVDVVPLLHLVEVNEDTLMVDKFITDITEYSVAMSGCSTPVGVIMFGDGVAEIKSAAEKLDYAMPLETAIVGDEKGNFEYRSADNSRYVPAIGLQDYTASAIALVFAKDRHKCPGLGDIKFHVALSDGLSTIGPRHRAASVKVDDCCTLLTARREGQEEILDGEGILNDIRDEILCLHLKVGSLVTEP
;
A
#
# COMPACT_ATOMS: atom_id res chain seq x y z
N MET A 1 -26.58 43.00 -67.15
CA MET A 1 -26.13 42.92 -65.75
C MET A 1 -26.86 41.73 -65.12
N THR A 2 -26.51 40.49 -65.47
CA THR A 2 -25.48 39.63 -64.84
C THR A 2 -25.68 39.54 -63.33
N ASP A 3 -26.46 38.55 -62.89
CA ASP A 3 -26.42 38.06 -61.52
C ASP A 3 -26.06 36.56 -61.58
N SER A 4 -24.87 36.26 -61.07
CA SER A 4 -24.26 34.93 -61.07
C SER A 4 -24.74 34.15 -59.84
N PRO A 5 -24.99 32.83 -59.93
CA PRO A 5 -25.34 32.04 -58.75
C PRO A 5 -24.07 31.81 -57.91
N LYS A 6 -24.12 32.25 -56.64
CA LYS A 6 -23.10 31.92 -55.63
C LYS A 6 -23.26 30.46 -55.21
N THR A 7 -22.38 29.60 -55.72
CA THR A 7 -22.12 28.27 -55.19
C THR A 7 -21.57 28.41 -53.76
N LYS A 8 -22.38 28.10 -52.74
CA LYS A 8 -21.88 27.86 -51.39
C LYS A 8 -21.13 26.53 -51.39
N LEU A 9 -19.80 26.58 -51.41
CA LEU A 9 -18.97 25.46 -51.00
C LEU A 9 -19.37 25.06 -49.57
N HIS A 10 -19.89 23.85 -49.41
CA HIS A 10 -19.88 23.17 -48.12
C HIS A 10 -18.43 22.87 -47.79
N GLY A 11 -17.85 23.69 -46.91
CA GLY A 11 -16.59 23.37 -46.25
C GLY A 11 -16.82 22.14 -45.37
N GLY A 12 -16.40 20.98 -45.87
CA GLY A 12 -16.25 19.75 -45.09
C GLY A 12 -15.17 19.95 -44.04
N GLY A 13 -15.58 20.44 -42.87
CA GLY A 13 -14.82 20.41 -41.63
C GLY A 13 -15.55 19.49 -40.64
N GLY A 14 -15.84 18.26 -41.07
CA GLY A 14 -16.49 17.27 -40.23
C GLY A 14 -15.53 16.81 -39.15
N SER A 15 -15.83 17.16 -37.91
CA SER A 15 -15.31 16.55 -36.68
C SER A 15 -15.47 15.03 -36.76
N GLY A 16 -14.42 14.33 -37.22
CA GLY A 16 -14.45 12.87 -37.47
C GLY A 16 -14.68 12.02 -36.22
N PHE A 17 -14.57 12.60 -35.03
CA PHE A 17 -14.85 11.93 -33.75
C PHE A 17 -16.13 12.42 -33.06
N GLY A 18 -16.80 13.44 -33.58
CA GLY A 18 -18.06 13.95 -33.02
C GLY A 18 -19.27 13.03 -33.23
N SER A 19 -19.15 12.00 -34.07
CA SER A 19 -20.22 11.03 -34.37
C SER A 19 -19.89 9.58 -34.02
N ILE A 20 -18.74 9.32 -33.39
CA ILE A 20 -18.46 7.99 -32.82
C ILE A 20 -19.40 7.78 -31.64
N GLY A 21 -20.14 6.67 -31.65
CA GLY A 21 -21.00 6.30 -30.51
C GLY A 21 -20.18 6.16 -29.23
N GLU A 22 -20.74 6.56 -28.09
CA GLU A 22 -20.04 6.51 -26.80
C GLU A 22 -19.48 5.12 -26.48
N ASP A 23 -20.12 4.05 -26.95
CA ASP A 23 -19.68 2.65 -26.75
C ASP A 23 -18.38 2.33 -27.50
N VAL A 24 -18.25 2.81 -28.74
CA VAL A 24 -17.02 2.65 -29.54
C VAL A 24 -15.90 3.47 -28.91
N LEU A 25 -16.20 4.69 -28.46
CA LEU A 25 -15.23 5.53 -27.75
C LEU A 25 -14.76 4.85 -26.46
N GLU A 26 -15.68 4.29 -25.67
CA GLU A 26 -15.34 3.56 -24.46
C GLU A 26 -14.43 2.36 -24.77
N SER A 27 -14.75 1.58 -25.80
CA SER A 27 -13.94 0.42 -26.19
C SER A 27 -12.51 0.82 -26.60
N ILE A 28 -12.33 1.97 -27.25
CA ILE A 28 -11.00 2.47 -27.62
C ILE A 28 -10.26 2.93 -26.36
N LEU A 29 -10.91 3.74 -25.52
CA LEU A 29 -10.32 4.31 -24.32
C LEU A 29 -9.92 3.24 -23.30
N ARG A 30 -10.67 2.14 -23.19
CA ARG A 30 -10.35 1.00 -22.30
C ARG A 30 -9.02 0.31 -22.63
N ARG A 31 -8.50 0.50 -23.84
CA ARG A 31 -7.27 -0.14 -24.32
C ARG A 31 -6.05 0.78 -24.29
N LEU A 32 -6.22 2.00 -23.78
CA LEU A 32 -5.14 2.97 -23.72
C LEU A 32 -4.29 2.76 -22.47
N PRO A 33 -2.96 2.93 -22.58
CA PRO A 33 -2.10 3.06 -21.40
C PRO A 33 -2.52 4.24 -20.54
N ALA A 34 -2.20 4.19 -19.24
CA ALA A 34 -2.63 5.16 -18.24
C ALA A 34 -2.34 6.62 -18.63
N ALA A 35 -1.14 6.92 -19.15
CA ALA A 35 -0.74 8.27 -19.53
C ALA A 35 -1.55 8.81 -20.73
N THR A 36 -1.77 7.98 -21.75
CA THR A 36 -2.58 8.34 -22.92
C THR A 36 -4.06 8.47 -22.53
N PHE A 37 -4.54 7.60 -21.65
CA PHE A 37 -5.88 7.67 -21.10
C PHE A 37 -6.12 8.97 -20.30
N ALA A 38 -5.16 9.38 -19.46
CA ALA A 38 -5.23 10.64 -18.73
C ALA A 38 -5.30 11.84 -19.68
N SER A 39 -4.51 11.82 -20.76
CA SER A 39 -4.55 12.86 -21.80
C SER A 39 -5.92 12.88 -22.51
N ALA A 40 -6.46 11.70 -22.81
CA ALA A 40 -7.78 11.53 -23.42
C ALA A 40 -8.91 12.12 -22.54
N ALA A 41 -8.82 11.97 -21.21
CA ALA A 41 -9.78 12.52 -20.26
C ALA A 41 -9.84 14.07 -20.26
N CYS A 42 -8.84 14.75 -20.84
CA CYS A 42 -8.74 16.20 -20.92
C CYS A 42 -9.16 16.78 -22.28
N VAL A 43 -9.52 15.94 -23.26
CA VAL A 43 -9.82 16.39 -24.64
C VAL A 43 -11.14 17.17 -24.73
N SER A 44 -12.22 16.65 -24.13
CA SER A 44 -13.55 17.25 -24.17
C SER A 44 -14.43 16.76 -23.02
N ARG A 45 -15.56 17.43 -22.77
CA ARG A 45 -16.54 16.98 -21.76
C ARG A 45 -17.08 15.58 -22.04
N SER A 46 -17.27 15.23 -23.32
CA SER A 46 -17.76 13.90 -23.72
C SER A 46 -16.74 12.81 -23.42
N TRP A 47 -15.48 13.03 -23.80
CA TRP A 47 -14.38 12.09 -23.53
C TRP A 47 -14.16 11.95 -22.03
N HIS A 48 -14.14 13.07 -21.31
CA HIS A 48 -14.05 13.09 -19.86
C HIS A 48 -15.15 12.25 -19.21
N ARG A 49 -16.40 12.37 -19.66
CA ARG A 49 -17.53 11.57 -19.16
C ARG A 49 -17.31 10.07 -19.36
N VAL A 50 -16.84 9.66 -20.54
CA VAL A 50 -16.56 8.24 -20.83
C VAL A 50 -15.36 7.73 -20.00
N CYS A 51 -14.29 8.51 -19.89
CA CYS A 51 -13.14 8.18 -19.03
C CYS A 51 -13.57 7.99 -17.57
N ARG A 52 -14.46 8.85 -17.05
CA ARG A 52 -15.02 8.72 -15.70
C ARG A 52 -15.89 7.47 -15.53
N ARG A 53 -16.57 7.02 -16.59
CA ARG A 53 -17.34 5.76 -16.58
C ARG A 53 -16.40 4.55 -16.49
N ILE A 54 -15.30 4.57 -17.24
CA ILE A 54 -14.25 3.54 -17.19
C ILE A 54 -13.61 3.48 -15.80
N LEU A 55 -13.29 4.64 -15.22
CA LEU A 55 -12.72 4.78 -13.88
C LEU A 55 -13.79 5.13 -12.83
N SER A 56 -14.88 4.36 -12.80
CA SER A 56 -15.98 4.56 -11.84
C SER A 56 -15.91 3.66 -10.61
N ARG A 57 -15.08 2.62 -10.65
CA ARG A 57 -14.94 1.62 -9.58
C ARG A 57 -13.50 1.57 -9.06
N PRO A 58 -13.28 1.12 -7.82
CA PRO A 58 -11.94 0.82 -7.33
C PRO A 58 -11.22 -0.14 -8.26
N LYS A 59 -9.93 0.11 -8.50
CA LYS A 59 -9.05 -0.75 -9.29
C LYS A 59 -7.69 -0.85 -8.61
N LEU A 60 -7.17 -2.07 -8.52
CA LEU A 60 -5.79 -2.34 -8.14
C LEU A 60 -5.09 -2.94 -9.35
N ALA A 61 -3.92 -2.41 -9.68
CA ALA A 61 -3.03 -2.98 -10.68
C ALA A 61 -1.75 -3.39 -9.95
N SER A 62 -1.37 -4.66 -10.06
CA SER A 62 -0.15 -5.19 -9.44
C SER A 62 0.70 -5.94 -10.44
N ALA A 63 2.01 -5.87 -10.29
CA ALA A 63 2.97 -6.57 -11.13
C ALA A 63 4.24 -6.92 -10.34
N LEU A 64 4.77 -8.11 -10.59
CA LEU A 64 6.03 -8.64 -10.06
C LEU A 64 7.07 -8.68 -11.19
N SER A 65 8.31 -8.29 -10.91
CA SER A 65 9.46 -8.60 -11.75
C SER A 65 10.54 -9.27 -10.93
N LEU A 66 11.13 -10.32 -11.51
CA LEU A 66 12.30 -11.04 -11.00
C LEU A 66 13.53 -10.79 -11.88
N ASN A 67 13.54 -9.67 -12.61
CA ASN A 67 14.67 -9.33 -13.46
C ASN A 67 15.90 -9.02 -12.58
N PRO A 68 17.06 -9.65 -12.82
CA PRO A 68 18.26 -9.43 -12.01
C PRO A 68 18.85 -8.02 -12.14
N CYS A 69 18.35 -7.22 -13.10
CA CYS A 69 18.67 -5.80 -13.19
C CYS A 69 17.53 -4.98 -12.57
N ALA A 70 17.79 -4.35 -11.42
CA ALA A 70 16.84 -3.51 -10.71
C ALA A 70 16.15 -2.46 -11.61
N GLN A 71 16.90 -1.82 -12.53
CA GLN A 71 16.32 -0.83 -13.43
C GLN A 71 15.33 -1.44 -14.43
N ASN A 72 15.65 -2.61 -14.99
CA ASN A 72 14.74 -3.32 -15.87
C ASN A 72 13.54 -3.85 -15.09
N ALA A 73 13.73 -4.35 -13.87
CA ALA A 73 12.65 -4.80 -13.01
C ALA A 73 11.66 -3.68 -12.71
N LEU A 74 12.17 -2.49 -12.32
CA LEU A 74 11.35 -1.29 -12.11
C LEU A 74 10.59 -0.87 -13.36
N GLN A 75 11.24 -0.95 -14.53
CA GLN A 75 10.59 -0.63 -15.79
C GLN A 75 9.48 -1.63 -16.12
N GLU A 76 9.74 -2.93 -16.00
CA GLU A 76 8.77 -4.00 -16.28
C GLU A 76 7.52 -3.84 -15.42
N VAL A 77 7.66 -3.64 -14.11
CA VAL A 77 6.50 -3.49 -13.22
C VAL A 77 5.73 -2.20 -13.50
N VAL A 78 6.41 -1.08 -13.78
CA VAL A 78 5.76 0.20 -14.11
C VAL A 78 5.01 0.11 -15.45
N ASP A 79 5.67 -0.40 -16.48
CA ASP A 79 5.07 -0.55 -17.81
C ASP A 79 3.86 -1.49 -17.74
N LYS A 80 3.94 -2.54 -16.90
CA LYS A 80 2.83 -3.46 -16.66
C LYS A 80 1.64 -2.81 -15.96
N VAL A 81 1.83 -2.19 -14.80
CA VAL A 81 0.70 -1.60 -14.04
C VAL A 81 0.06 -0.41 -14.74
N LEU A 82 0.81 0.28 -15.61
CA LEU A 82 0.32 1.42 -16.40
C LEU A 82 -0.11 1.05 -17.84
N SER A 83 -0.07 -0.24 -18.20
CA SER A 83 -0.45 -0.72 -19.54
C SER A 83 -1.95 -0.55 -19.85
N GLU A 84 -2.78 -0.45 -18.81
CA GLU A 84 -4.21 -0.22 -18.89
C GLU A 84 -4.63 1.10 -18.23
N PRO A 85 -5.86 1.58 -18.48
CA PRO A 85 -6.38 2.76 -17.80
C PRO A 85 -6.39 2.59 -16.28
N ILE A 86 -5.69 3.50 -15.60
CA ILE A 86 -5.72 3.71 -14.15
C ILE A 86 -5.31 5.17 -13.85
N CYS A 87 -5.86 5.75 -12.79
CA CYS A 87 -5.41 7.03 -12.26
C CYS A 87 -4.86 6.76 -10.85
N PRO A 88 -3.54 6.72 -10.64
CA PRO A 88 -2.98 6.35 -9.34
C PRO A 88 -3.45 7.29 -8.22
N HIS A 89 -4.00 6.73 -7.14
CA HIS A 89 -4.25 7.43 -5.87
C HIS A 89 -3.22 7.08 -4.80
N PHE A 90 -2.58 5.92 -4.89
CA PHE A 90 -1.45 5.52 -4.06
C PHE A 90 -0.65 4.42 -4.77
N ALA A 91 0.56 4.17 -4.28
CA ALA A 91 1.33 2.98 -4.63
C ALA A 91 2.02 2.36 -3.42
N ILE A 92 2.10 1.02 -3.43
CA ILE A 92 2.86 0.22 -2.48
C ILE A 92 3.87 -0.59 -3.30
N VAL A 93 5.12 -0.59 -2.88
CA VAL A 93 6.23 -1.27 -3.54
C VAL A 93 6.86 -2.21 -2.55
N ASN A 94 6.87 -3.50 -2.83
CA ASN A 94 7.58 -4.47 -2.01
C ASN A 94 8.84 -4.87 -2.77
N VAL A 95 9.99 -4.71 -2.12
CA VAL A 95 11.29 -5.02 -2.71
C VAL A 95 11.94 -6.16 -1.93
N GLY A 96 12.51 -7.12 -2.67
CA GLY A 96 13.40 -8.11 -2.12
C GLY A 96 14.81 -7.55 -1.89
N ASN A 97 15.73 -8.44 -1.51
CA ASN A 97 17.12 -8.09 -1.26
C ASN A 97 17.77 -7.44 -2.50
N ASN A 98 18.78 -6.60 -2.26
CA ASN A 98 19.62 -5.96 -3.29
C ASN A 98 18.95 -4.89 -4.18
N VAL A 99 17.74 -4.40 -3.84
CA VAL A 99 17.13 -3.22 -4.47
C VAL A 99 17.35 -1.99 -3.59
N ASN A 100 17.92 -0.92 -4.16
CA ASN A 100 18.01 0.36 -3.46
C ASN A 100 16.62 1.03 -3.40
N MET A 101 16.09 1.21 -2.19
CA MET A 101 14.74 1.75 -1.96
C MET A 101 14.63 3.22 -2.39
N THR A 102 15.65 4.04 -2.14
CA THR A 102 15.68 5.46 -2.53
C THR A 102 15.60 5.64 -4.04
N ASP A 103 16.37 4.85 -4.78
CA ASP A 103 16.37 4.86 -6.25
C ASP A 103 15.01 4.39 -6.79
N ALA A 104 14.44 3.34 -6.19
CA ALA A 104 13.12 2.85 -6.55
C ALA A 104 12.03 3.91 -6.27
N LEU A 105 12.07 4.58 -5.13
CA LEU A 105 11.13 5.63 -4.74
C LEU A 105 11.21 6.81 -5.71
N GLN A 106 12.41 7.23 -6.07
CA GLN A 106 12.61 8.31 -7.03
C GLN A 106 12.11 7.92 -8.43
N TYR A 107 12.41 6.71 -8.90
CA TYR A 107 12.00 6.22 -10.21
C TYR A 107 10.47 6.14 -10.33
N ILE A 108 9.82 5.43 -9.40
CA ILE A 108 8.37 5.24 -9.38
C ILE A 108 7.68 6.58 -9.15
N GLY A 109 8.25 7.41 -8.29
CA GLY A 109 7.74 8.74 -8.00
C GLY A 109 7.69 9.66 -9.21
N ARG A 110 8.65 9.56 -10.14
CA ARG A 110 8.63 10.29 -11.42
C ARG A 110 7.56 9.76 -12.38
N LYS A 111 7.28 8.45 -12.33
CA LYS A 111 6.32 7.78 -13.24
C LYS A 111 4.87 7.97 -12.81
N LEU A 112 4.57 7.95 -11.51
CA LEU A 112 3.22 8.09 -10.97
C LEU A 112 2.81 9.55 -10.69
N GLY A 113 3.74 10.50 -10.80
CA GLY A 113 3.53 11.91 -10.51
C GLY A 113 3.75 12.28 -9.04
N ALA A 114 3.97 13.57 -8.78
CA ALA A 114 4.37 14.07 -7.47
C ALA A 114 3.26 13.98 -6.40
N GLY A 115 1.99 14.05 -6.80
CA GLY A 115 0.86 14.01 -5.86
C GLY A 115 0.42 12.59 -5.44
N THR A 116 1.12 11.55 -5.89
CA THR A 116 0.78 10.16 -5.55
C THR A 116 1.61 9.72 -4.35
N PRO A 117 1.00 9.42 -3.18
CA PRO A 117 1.73 8.85 -2.06
C PRO A 117 2.30 7.48 -2.42
N ILE A 118 3.53 7.21 -1.99
CA ILE A 118 4.24 5.95 -2.25
C ILE A 118 4.79 5.42 -0.94
N VAL A 119 4.61 4.12 -0.71
CA VAL A 119 5.30 3.36 0.32
C VAL A 119 6.15 2.30 -0.36
N ILE A 120 7.42 2.19 0.04
CA ILE A 120 8.31 1.08 -0.32
C ILE A 120 8.61 0.31 0.95
N SER A 121 8.38 -0.99 0.95
CA SER A 121 8.72 -1.93 2.02
C SER A 121 9.74 -2.93 1.53
N ALA A 122 10.75 -3.25 2.34
CA ALA A 122 11.64 -4.36 2.12
C ALA A 122 11.09 -5.59 2.85
N ASP A 123 10.81 -6.65 2.09
CA ASP A 123 10.20 -7.88 2.59
C ASP A 123 11.14 -9.06 2.39
N SER A 124 11.17 -9.97 3.36
CA SER A 124 11.91 -11.24 3.28
C SER A 124 11.26 -12.28 2.36
N GLY A 125 10.22 -11.90 1.61
CA GLY A 125 9.52 -12.75 0.67
C GLY A 125 8.51 -11.93 -0.12
N ILE A 126 8.43 -12.19 -1.42
CA ILE A 126 7.55 -11.46 -2.33
C ILE A 126 6.70 -12.44 -3.12
N ILE A 127 5.41 -12.14 -3.19
CA ILE A 127 4.44 -12.86 -4.02
C ILE A 127 3.75 -11.88 -4.95
N GLY A 128 3.56 -12.26 -6.20
CA GLY A 128 2.88 -11.41 -7.16
C GLY A 128 2.71 -12.04 -8.53
N VAL A 129 2.05 -11.29 -9.43
CA VAL A 129 1.83 -11.72 -10.81
C VAL A 129 2.97 -11.21 -11.67
N ASP A 130 3.76 -12.13 -12.24
CA ASP A 130 4.90 -11.84 -13.10
C ASP A 130 4.48 -10.95 -14.28
N ALA A 131 5.19 -9.84 -14.47
CA ALA A 131 4.87 -8.80 -15.44
C ALA A 131 4.90 -9.30 -16.90
N LEU A 132 5.77 -10.27 -17.20
CA LEU A 132 5.99 -10.77 -18.55
C LEU A 132 5.08 -11.95 -18.87
N ILE A 133 4.96 -12.91 -17.95
CA ILE A 133 4.24 -14.17 -18.21
C ILE A 133 2.82 -14.23 -17.62
N ASN A 134 2.42 -13.24 -16.80
CA ASN A 134 1.13 -13.19 -16.11
C ASN A 134 0.84 -14.42 -15.23
N GLN A 135 1.87 -15.04 -14.66
CA GLN A 135 1.72 -16.14 -13.72
C GLN A 135 2.02 -15.66 -12.31
N VAL A 136 1.30 -16.21 -11.34
CA VAL A 136 1.62 -16.00 -9.93
C VAL A 136 2.97 -16.66 -9.65
N LYS A 137 3.88 -15.91 -9.04
CA LYS A 137 5.15 -16.40 -8.54
C LYS A 137 5.36 -15.91 -7.12
N GLU A 138 6.09 -16.71 -6.38
CA GLU A 138 6.53 -16.44 -5.03
C GLU A 138 8.03 -16.66 -4.96
N VAL A 139 8.70 -15.74 -4.28
CA VAL A 139 10.13 -15.79 -4.03
C VAL A 139 10.31 -15.63 -2.53
N GLU A 140 10.85 -16.68 -1.91
CA GLU A 140 11.31 -16.62 -0.53
C GLU A 140 12.67 -15.91 -0.50
N GLY A 141 12.77 -14.85 0.30
CA GLY A 141 14.05 -14.26 0.63
C GLY A 141 14.82 -15.24 1.51
N GLY A 142 16.06 -15.53 1.14
CA GLY A 142 16.91 -16.47 1.88
C GLY A 142 17.15 -15.99 3.31
N ILE A 143 16.32 -16.45 4.25
CA ILE A 143 16.63 -16.40 5.67
C ILE A 143 17.22 -17.77 6.02
N ASP A 144 18.54 -17.87 5.96
CA ASP A 144 19.24 -19.02 6.54
C ASP A 144 19.25 -18.86 8.07
N VAL A 145 18.18 -19.30 8.73
CA VAL A 145 18.17 -19.48 10.18
C VAL A 145 18.95 -20.76 10.50
N GLY A 146 20.28 -20.70 10.38
CA GLY A 146 21.13 -21.82 10.79
C GLY A 146 22.58 -21.85 10.34
N SER A 147 22.96 -21.21 9.23
CA SER A 147 24.34 -21.33 8.74
C SER A 147 25.26 -20.20 9.21
N TYR A 148 26.17 -20.53 10.12
CA TYR A 148 27.35 -19.71 10.47
C TYR A 148 28.40 -19.67 9.34
N ASN A 149 27.99 -19.61 8.08
CA ASN A 149 28.90 -19.44 6.96
C ASN A 149 28.38 -18.34 6.02
N SER A 150 29.01 -17.19 6.15
CA SER A 150 28.83 -15.99 5.37
C SER A 150 29.40 -16.14 3.95
N GLU A 151 28.78 -16.93 3.06
CA GLU A 151 29.13 -16.92 1.62
C GLU A 151 27.94 -17.08 0.63
N ASP A 152 26.70 -17.36 1.08
CA ASP A 152 25.56 -17.62 0.17
C ASP A 152 24.45 -16.53 0.14
N SER A 153 24.64 -15.38 0.81
CA SER A 153 23.65 -14.28 0.80
C SER A 153 23.48 -13.59 -0.56
N ASP A 154 24.41 -13.80 -1.50
CA ASP A 154 24.41 -13.17 -2.81
C ASP A 154 23.41 -13.82 -3.81
N ASN A 155 22.84 -14.98 -3.45
CA ASN A 155 21.89 -15.70 -4.29
C ASN A 155 20.42 -15.48 -3.93
N ALA A 156 20.10 -14.58 -2.97
CA ALA A 156 18.72 -14.21 -2.70
C ALA A 156 18.10 -13.58 -3.95
N GLU A 157 17.10 -14.24 -4.54
CA GLU A 157 16.45 -13.79 -5.76
C GLU A 157 15.90 -12.37 -5.58
N GLN A 158 16.40 -11.46 -6.42
CA GLN A 158 15.92 -10.09 -6.48
C GLN A 158 14.51 -10.08 -7.05
N GLY A 159 13.61 -9.34 -6.42
CA GLY A 159 12.36 -9.01 -7.08
C GLY A 159 11.66 -7.80 -6.51
N ILE A 160 10.75 -7.27 -7.32
CA ILE A 160 10.01 -6.05 -7.05
C ILE A 160 8.55 -6.31 -7.36
N VAL A 161 7.67 -6.05 -6.40
CA VAL A 161 6.23 -6.00 -6.60
C VAL A 161 5.78 -4.55 -6.52
N LEU A 162 5.17 -4.04 -7.58
CA LEU A 162 4.52 -2.73 -7.58
C LEU A 162 3.01 -2.93 -7.59
N THR A 163 2.33 -2.36 -6.59
CA THR A 163 0.87 -2.30 -6.52
C THR A 163 0.43 -0.84 -6.58
N VAL A 164 -0.39 -0.50 -7.58
CA VAL A 164 -0.97 0.83 -7.78
C VAL A 164 -2.47 0.76 -7.56
N GLY A 165 -3.00 1.63 -6.71
CA GLY A 165 -4.42 1.67 -6.42
C GLY A 165 -5.11 2.92 -6.92
N PHE A 166 -6.30 2.73 -7.49
CA PHE A 166 -7.28 3.76 -7.80
C PHE A 166 -8.53 3.50 -6.95
N VAL A 167 -8.85 4.43 -6.06
CA VAL A 167 -9.96 4.34 -5.11
C VAL A 167 -10.85 5.58 -5.23
N PRO A 168 -11.78 5.60 -6.19
CA PRO A 168 -12.59 6.79 -6.45
C PRO A 168 -13.48 7.10 -5.23
N GLY A 169 -13.47 8.36 -4.79
CA GLY A 169 -14.23 8.80 -3.62
C GLY A 169 -13.47 8.72 -2.29
N LEU A 170 -12.21 8.29 -2.32
CA LEU A 170 -11.28 8.38 -1.20
C LEU A 170 -10.10 9.29 -1.53
N LYS A 171 -9.51 9.87 -0.48
CA LYS A 171 -8.20 10.52 -0.49
C LYS A 171 -7.23 9.66 0.32
N VAL A 172 -6.02 9.53 -0.19
CA VAL A 172 -4.98 8.69 0.41
C VAL A 172 -3.74 9.53 0.63
N ASP A 173 -3.08 9.35 1.77
CA ASP A 173 -1.78 9.94 2.06
C ASP A 173 -1.04 9.13 3.13
N VAL A 174 0.25 9.41 3.30
CA VAL A 174 1.11 8.78 4.30
C VAL A 174 1.22 9.69 5.53
N VAL A 175 1.01 9.11 6.72
CA VAL A 175 1.22 9.76 8.03
C VAL A 175 2.34 9.01 8.75
N PRO A 176 3.44 9.66 9.16
CA PRO A 176 4.52 8.99 9.89
C PRO A 176 4.26 8.91 11.40
N LEU A 177 4.54 7.76 12.00
CA LEU A 177 4.75 7.63 13.44
C LEU A 177 6.18 8.06 13.75
N LEU A 178 6.31 9.26 14.29
CA LEU A 178 7.60 9.85 14.60
C LEU A 178 8.14 9.31 15.92
N HIS A 179 9.44 9.08 15.90
CA HIS A 179 10.26 8.71 17.02
C HIS A 179 11.20 9.86 17.35
N LEU A 180 11.16 10.29 18.61
CA LEU A 180 12.01 11.36 19.11
C LEU A 180 13.21 10.72 19.81
N VAL A 181 14.41 10.98 19.27
CA VAL A 181 15.66 10.54 19.89
C VAL A 181 16.20 11.68 20.74
N GLU A 182 15.83 11.70 22.03
CA GLU A 182 16.46 12.59 23.02
C GLU A 182 17.53 11.82 23.80
N VAL A 183 18.55 12.54 24.29
CA VAL A 183 19.75 11.97 24.95
C VAL A 183 19.43 11.01 26.10
N ASN A 184 18.24 11.12 26.70
CA ASN A 184 17.82 10.30 27.85
C ASN A 184 16.41 9.69 27.73
N GLU A 185 15.66 9.94 26.66
CA GLU A 185 14.30 9.41 26.47
C GLU A 185 14.08 9.04 25.00
N ASP A 186 13.67 7.79 24.82
CA ASP A 186 13.31 7.20 23.54
C ASP A 186 11.78 7.15 23.49
N THR A 187 11.15 8.10 22.82
CA THR A 187 9.69 8.29 22.91
C THR A 187 9.01 8.23 21.54
N LEU A 188 8.16 7.22 21.36
CA LEU A 188 7.24 7.13 20.22
C LEU A 188 6.08 8.11 20.40
N MET A 189 5.87 8.99 19.43
CA MET A 189 4.82 10.01 19.47
C MET A 189 3.44 9.45 19.06
N VAL A 190 2.98 8.39 19.73
CA VAL A 190 1.74 7.68 19.34
C VAL A 190 0.51 8.56 19.39
N ASP A 191 0.36 9.40 20.42
CA ASP A 191 -0.82 10.26 20.56
C ASP A 191 -0.85 11.33 19.45
N LYS A 192 0.33 11.83 19.04
CA LYS A 192 0.46 12.74 17.89
C LYS A 192 0.12 12.00 16.59
N PHE A 193 0.60 10.78 16.41
CA PHE A 193 0.30 9.97 15.23
C PHE A 193 -1.20 9.73 15.05
N ILE A 194 -1.92 9.39 16.13
CA ILE A 194 -3.38 9.26 16.10
C ILE A 194 -4.03 10.61 15.75
N THR A 195 -3.56 11.70 16.36
CA THR A 195 -4.06 13.05 16.06
C THR A 195 -3.87 13.40 14.59
N ASP A 196 -2.67 13.21 14.04
CA ASP A 196 -2.33 13.50 12.64
C ASP A 196 -3.22 12.69 11.66
N ILE A 197 -3.51 11.41 11.96
CA ILE A 197 -4.46 10.58 11.17
C ILE A 197 -5.87 11.17 11.21
N THR A 198 -6.35 11.58 12.39
CA THR A 198 -7.68 12.16 12.54
C THR A 198 -7.78 13.53 11.87
N GLU A 199 -6.77 14.38 12.00
CA GLU A 199 -6.71 15.70 11.35
C GLU A 199 -6.68 15.59 9.84
N TYR A 200 -5.89 14.64 9.30
CA TYR A 200 -5.91 14.31 7.89
C TYR A 200 -7.32 13.91 7.44
N SER A 201 -7.98 13.04 8.19
CA SER A 201 -9.33 12.58 7.90
C SER A 201 -10.36 13.72 7.93
N VAL A 202 -10.27 14.63 8.91
CA VAL A 202 -11.12 15.83 9.00
C VAL A 202 -10.87 16.75 7.80
N ALA A 203 -9.62 16.98 7.43
CA ALA A 203 -9.27 17.85 6.31
C ALA A 203 -9.84 17.34 4.97
N MET A 204 -9.85 16.01 4.77
CA MET A 204 -10.33 15.40 3.53
C MET A 204 -11.84 15.17 3.51
N SER A 205 -12.43 14.76 4.62
CA SER A 205 -13.82 14.29 4.68
C SER A 205 -14.78 15.17 5.49
N GLY A 206 -14.25 16.01 6.39
CA GLY A 206 -15.02 16.68 7.44
C GLY A 206 -15.32 15.80 8.67
N CYS A 207 -14.91 14.53 8.65
CA CYS A 207 -15.03 13.58 9.76
C CYS A 207 -13.65 13.13 10.23
N SER A 208 -13.49 12.86 11.53
CA SER A 208 -12.23 12.38 12.12
C SER A 208 -11.92 10.91 11.84
N THR A 209 -12.82 10.20 11.18
CA THR A 209 -12.78 8.74 11.04
C THR A 209 -12.24 8.33 9.65
N PRO A 210 -11.06 7.69 9.57
CA PRO A 210 -10.58 7.10 8.33
C PRO A 210 -11.42 5.87 7.96
N VAL A 211 -11.48 5.57 6.67
CA VAL A 211 -12.14 4.36 6.12
C VAL A 211 -11.25 3.13 6.29
N GLY A 212 -9.94 3.32 6.19
CA GLY A 212 -8.96 2.27 6.43
C GLY A 212 -7.56 2.83 6.63
N VAL A 213 -6.70 2.03 7.24
CA VAL A 213 -5.29 2.33 7.52
C VAL A 213 -4.46 1.09 7.22
N ILE A 214 -3.36 1.28 6.48
CA ILE A 214 -2.34 0.24 6.29
C ILE A 214 -1.05 0.73 6.95
N MET A 215 -0.55 0.00 7.94
CA MET A 215 0.65 0.34 8.70
C MET A 215 1.89 -0.42 8.20
N PHE A 216 3.04 0.25 8.20
CA PHE A 216 4.34 -0.33 7.87
C PHE A 216 5.35 0.06 8.94
N GLY A 217 5.98 -0.93 9.56
CA GLY A 217 6.93 -0.76 10.64
C GLY A 217 8.39 -0.93 10.26
N ASP A 218 9.27 -0.35 11.07
CA ASP A 218 10.74 -0.51 10.98
C ASP A 218 11.26 -1.77 11.70
N GLY A 219 10.39 -2.50 12.40
CA GLY A 219 10.75 -3.67 13.20
C GLY A 219 11.59 -3.39 14.45
N VAL A 220 11.90 -2.13 14.75
CA VAL A 220 12.70 -1.70 15.90
C VAL A 220 11.81 -1.18 17.03
N ALA A 221 10.82 -0.35 16.69
CA ALA A 221 9.90 0.23 17.65
C ALA A 221 8.78 -0.74 18.10
N GLU A 222 8.23 -0.54 19.30
CA GLU A 222 7.04 -1.27 19.81
C GLU A 222 5.75 -0.81 19.10
N ILE A 223 5.66 -1.03 17.80
CA ILE A 223 4.54 -0.59 16.94
C ILE A 223 3.24 -1.28 17.35
N LYS A 224 3.31 -2.47 17.94
CA LYS A 224 2.14 -3.14 18.52
C LYS A 224 1.36 -2.25 19.49
N SER A 225 2.03 -1.52 20.37
CA SER A 225 1.39 -0.58 21.30
C SER A 225 0.72 0.59 20.56
N ALA A 226 1.35 1.07 19.49
CA ALA A 226 0.78 2.10 18.64
C ALA A 226 -0.46 1.60 17.88
N ALA A 227 -0.43 0.38 17.36
CA ALA A 227 -1.55 -0.26 16.70
C ALA A 227 -2.73 -0.51 17.66
N GLU A 228 -2.47 -0.96 18.90
CA GLU A 228 -3.49 -1.16 19.94
C GLU A 228 -4.17 0.17 20.32
N LYS A 229 -3.39 1.24 20.52
CA LYS A 229 -3.96 2.57 20.79
C LYS A 229 -4.73 3.12 19.60
N LEU A 230 -4.26 2.87 18.37
CA LEU A 230 -4.95 3.26 17.15
C LEU A 230 -6.29 2.53 17.03
N ASP A 231 -6.31 1.21 17.22
CA ASP A 231 -7.53 0.39 17.19
C ASP A 231 -8.55 0.86 18.24
N TYR A 232 -8.09 1.18 19.46
CA TYR A 232 -8.94 1.74 20.50
C TYR A 232 -9.52 3.12 20.16
N ALA A 233 -8.75 3.96 19.45
CA ALA A 233 -9.16 5.31 19.08
C ALA A 233 -10.09 5.35 17.85
N MET A 234 -10.08 4.32 17.01
CA MET A 234 -10.79 4.28 15.74
C MET A 234 -12.17 3.59 15.87
N PRO A 235 -13.16 3.98 15.04
CA PRO A 235 -14.44 3.25 14.97
C PRO A 235 -14.26 1.81 14.52
N LEU A 236 -15.19 0.93 14.92
CA LEU A 236 -15.19 -0.49 14.53
C LEU A 236 -15.21 -0.71 13.00
N GLU A 237 -15.75 0.25 12.23
CA GLU A 237 -15.77 0.13 10.77
C GLU A 237 -14.44 0.48 10.09
N THR A 238 -13.48 1.06 10.82
CA THR A 238 -12.16 1.40 10.29
C THR A 238 -11.33 0.12 10.22
N ALA A 239 -10.97 -0.29 9.00
CA ALA A 239 -10.04 -1.39 8.80
C ALA A 239 -8.61 -0.95 9.13
N ILE A 240 -7.94 -1.64 10.06
CA ILE A 240 -6.52 -1.43 10.38
C ILE A 240 -5.79 -2.74 10.07
N VAL A 241 -4.81 -2.66 9.17
CA VAL A 241 -3.95 -3.78 8.78
C VAL A 241 -2.52 -3.28 8.67
N GLY A 242 -1.53 -4.17 8.64
CA GLY A 242 -0.14 -3.75 8.43
C GLY A 242 0.89 -4.82 8.72
N ASP A 243 2.14 -4.46 8.51
CA ASP A 243 3.31 -5.24 8.91
C ASP A 243 4.07 -4.49 10.01
N GLU A 244 4.39 -5.20 11.10
CA GLU A 244 5.18 -4.68 12.22
C GLU A 244 6.67 -4.66 11.90
N LYS A 245 7.14 -5.55 11.02
CA LYS A 245 8.56 -5.77 10.75
C LYS A 245 8.90 -5.49 9.30
N GLY A 246 9.89 -4.63 9.09
CA GLY A 246 10.41 -4.36 7.75
C GLY A 246 11.38 -3.18 7.76
N ASN A 247 11.86 -2.82 6.58
CA ASN A 247 12.43 -1.50 6.35
C ASN A 247 11.51 -0.78 5.38
N PHE A 248 11.28 0.51 5.58
CA PHE A 248 10.44 1.27 4.68
C PHE A 248 11.07 2.59 4.22
N GLU A 249 10.69 3.00 3.03
CA GLU A 249 10.82 4.37 2.56
C GLU A 249 9.47 4.86 2.10
N TYR A 250 9.24 6.17 2.14
CA TYR A 250 7.96 6.71 1.74
C TYR A 250 8.05 8.10 1.15
N ARG A 251 6.99 8.46 0.45
CA ARG A 251 6.72 9.80 -0.04
C ARG A 251 5.26 10.13 0.24
N SER A 252 5.03 11.22 0.96
CA SER A 252 3.69 11.78 1.15
C SER A 252 3.31 12.65 -0.06
N ALA A 253 2.01 12.75 -0.33
CA ALA A 253 1.49 13.72 -1.30
C ALA A 253 1.69 15.17 -0.82
N ASP A 254 1.76 15.38 0.49
CA ASP A 254 1.91 16.66 1.16
C ASP A 254 3.04 16.63 2.19
N ASN A 255 4.29 16.54 1.70
CA ASN A 255 5.51 16.54 2.53
C ASN A 255 5.58 17.74 3.50
N SER A 256 4.87 18.83 3.22
CA SER A 256 4.83 20.02 4.06
C SER A 256 3.98 19.87 5.32
N ARG A 257 3.19 18.80 5.44
CA ARG A 257 2.26 18.64 6.56
C ARG A 257 2.94 18.14 7.84
N TYR A 258 3.94 17.28 7.71
CA TYR A 258 4.54 16.58 8.86
C TYR A 258 5.98 17.03 9.16
N VAL A 259 6.69 17.58 8.16
CA VAL A 259 8.12 17.92 8.26
C VAL A 259 8.44 19.35 8.76
N PRO A 260 7.57 20.39 8.68
CA PRO A 260 7.97 21.75 9.11
C PRO A 260 7.44 22.21 10.48
N ALA A 261 6.91 21.35 11.35
CA ALA A 261 6.27 21.81 12.59
C ALA A 261 7.12 21.75 13.87
N ILE A 262 8.34 21.18 13.88
CA ILE A 262 9.14 21.14 15.10
C ILE A 262 10.61 21.39 14.76
N GLY A 263 11.07 22.60 15.09
CA GLY A 263 12.46 23.01 14.84
C GLY A 263 13.47 22.15 15.60
N LEU A 264 14.59 21.86 14.94
CA LEU A 264 15.87 21.43 15.53
C LEU A 264 15.93 20.09 16.31
N GLN A 265 14.92 19.22 16.27
CA GLN A 265 15.04 17.87 16.85
C GLN A 265 15.28 16.80 15.77
N ASP A 266 16.20 15.88 16.05
CA ASP A 266 16.48 14.71 15.20
C ASP A 266 15.33 13.70 15.37
N TYR A 267 14.40 13.69 14.41
CA TYR A 267 13.32 12.71 14.37
C TYR A 267 13.59 11.66 13.30
N THR A 268 13.20 10.43 13.61
CA THR A 268 13.07 9.34 12.62
C THR A 268 11.62 8.88 12.55
N ALA A 269 11.22 8.29 11.43
CA ALA A 269 9.94 7.61 11.34
C ALA A 269 10.15 6.14 11.72
N SER A 270 9.46 5.67 12.75
CA SER A 270 9.51 4.25 13.16
C SER A 270 8.40 3.41 12.55
N ALA A 271 7.32 4.06 12.15
CA ALA A 271 6.31 3.45 11.30
C ALA A 271 5.67 4.51 10.41
N ILE A 272 4.89 4.07 9.45
CA ILE A 272 4.01 4.93 8.65
C ILE A 272 2.63 4.30 8.52
N ALA A 273 1.61 5.13 8.40
CA ALA A 273 0.25 4.76 8.05
C ALA A 273 -0.10 5.31 6.67
N LEU A 274 -0.49 4.45 5.75
CA LEU A 274 -1.21 4.82 4.54
C LEU A 274 -2.70 4.95 4.90
N VAL A 275 -3.18 6.19 4.99
CA VAL A 275 -4.51 6.52 5.51
C VAL A 275 -5.49 6.75 4.37
N PHE A 276 -6.64 6.07 4.42
CA PHE A 276 -7.72 6.21 3.45
C PHE A 276 -8.87 7.01 4.06
N ALA A 277 -9.01 8.28 3.67
CA ALA A 277 -10.08 9.16 4.13
C ALA A 277 -11.16 9.33 3.05
N LYS A 278 -12.42 9.60 3.45
CA LYS A 278 -13.47 9.92 2.46
C LYS A 278 -13.17 11.24 1.76
N ASP A 279 -13.40 11.30 0.47
CA ASP A 279 -13.32 12.57 -0.27
C ASP A 279 -14.64 13.34 -0.12
N ARG A 280 -14.61 14.48 0.59
CA ARG A 280 -15.78 15.38 0.70
C ARG A 280 -16.23 15.92 -0.65
N HIS A 281 -15.33 15.95 -1.63
CA HIS A 281 -15.58 16.40 -3.00
C HIS A 281 -15.84 15.24 -3.95
N LYS A 282 -16.12 14.04 -3.43
CA LYS A 282 -16.52 12.91 -4.26
C LYS A 282 -17.73 13.28 -5.11
N CYS A 283 -17.75 12.77 -6.34
CA CYS A 283 -18.80 13.17 -7.26
C CYS A 283 -20.16 12.56 -6.89
N PRO A 284 -21.26 13.31 -7.07
CA PRO A 284 -22.60 12.84 -6.75
C PRO A 284 -22.92 11.53 -7.48
N GLY A 285 -23.51 10.57 -6.75
CA GLY A 285 -23.84 9.24 -7.28
C GLY A 285 -22.72 8.20 -7.19
N LEU A 286 -21.52 8.58 -6.71
CA LEU A 286 -20.48 7.61 -6.39
C LEU A 286 -20.78 6.95 -5.03
N GLY A 287 -20.86 5.62 -5.04
CA GLY A 287 -21.06 4.82 -3.84
C GLY A 287 -19.93 4.99 -2.81
N ASP A 288 -20.14 4.48 -1.61
CA ASP A 288 -19.09 4.42 -0.59
C ASP A 288 -18.23 3.18 -0.77
N ILE A 289 -16.92 3.36 -0.63
CA ILE A 289 -15.97 2.25 -0.55
C ILE A 289 -15.93 1.76 0.90
N LYS A 290 -16.00 0.45 1.07
CA LYS A 290 -15.79 -0.22 2.35
C LYS A 290 -14.66 -1.22 2.18
N PHE A 291 -13.75 -1.27 3.15
CA PHE A 291 -12.73 -2.30 3.20
C PHE A 291 -13.31 -3.52 3.92
N HIS A 292 -13.09 -4.69 3.32
CA HIS A 292 -13.35 -5.98 3.95
C HIS A 292 -11.99 -6.58 4.27
N VAL A 293 -11.74 -6.84 5.55
CA VAL A 293 -10.51 -7.51 5.99
C VAL A 293 -10.80 -9.01 6.05
N ALA A 294 -10.03 -9.77 5.30
CA ALA A 294 -9.97 -11.22 5.42
C ALA A 294 -8.61 -11.56 6.04
N LEU A 295 -8.64 -12.35 7.11
CA LEU A 295 -7.44 -12.83 7.78
C LEU A 295 -7.09 -14.18 7.17
N SER A 296 -5.86 -14.32 6.70
CA SER A 296 -5.31 -15.65 6.43
C SER A 296 -5.11 -16.39 7.75
N ASP A 297 -5.14 -17.72 7.75
CA ASP A 297 -5.08 -18.58 8.94
C ASP A 297 -3.77 -18.48 9.77
N GLY A 298 -2.87 -17.54 9.42
CA GLY A 298 -1.73 -17.15 10.25
C GLY A 298 -1.37 -15.68 10.24
N LEU A 299 -2.37 -14.84 9.97
CA LEU A 299 -2.36 -13.52 10.57
C LEU A 299 -2.97 -13.68 11.96
N SER A 300 -2.12 -13.60 13.00
CA SER A 300 -2.59 -13.62 14.38
C SER A 300 -3.45 -12.37 14.62
N THR A 301 -4.76 -12.57 14.73
CA THR A 301 -5.62 -11.59 15.38
C THR A 301 -5.17 -11.54 16.82
N ILE A 302 -4.34 -10.57 17.20
CA ILE A 302 -3.93 -10.27 18.59
C ILE A 302 -4.14 -11.50 19.49
N GLY A 303 -3.23 -12.47 19.34
CA GLY A 303 -3.43 -13.85 19.82
C GLY A 303 -3.85 -13.93 21.29
N PRO A 304 -4.34 -15.10 21.74
CA PRO A 304 -4.82 -15.28 23.12
C PRO A 304 -3.80 -14.72 24.12
N ARG A 305 -4.28 -13.92 25.07
CA ARG A 305 -3.43 -13.35 26.12
C ARG A 305 -2.83 -14.49 26.93
N HIS A 306 -1.50 -14.57 26.94
CA HIS A 306 -0.77 -15.53 27.76
C HIS A 306 -0.41 -14.88 29.09
N ARG A 307 -0.65 -15.57 30.20
CA ARG A 307 -0.15 -15.18 31.53
C ARG A 307 1.01 -16.08 31.91
N ALA A 308 2.06 -15.51 32.50
CA ALA A 308 3.16 -16.30 33.03
C ALA A 308 2.64 -17.20 34.16
N ALA A 309 2.83 -18.52 34.00
CA ALA A 309 2.42 -19.53 34.98
C ALA A 309 3.52 -19.79 36.01
N SER A 310 4.78 -19.84 35.57
CA SER A 310 5.96 -19.95 36.43
C SER A 310 7.19 -19.44 35.71
N VAL A 311 8.06 -18.77 36.45
CA VAL A 311 9.39 -18.31 36.00
C VAL A 311 10.44 -18.94 36.91
N LYS A 312 11.36 -19.70 36.34
CA LYS A 312 12.53 -20.24 37.05
C LYS A 312 13.78 -19.62 36.45
N VAL A 313 14.69 -19.18 37.32
CA VAL A 313 15.97 -18.61 36.91
C VAL A 313 17.04 -19.65 37.21
N ASP A 314 17.82 -19.99 36.20
CA ASP A 314 19.03 -20.80 36.28
C ASP A 314 20.24 -19.92 35.96
N ASP A 315 21.45 -20.39 36.26
CA ASP A 315 22.70 -19.59 36.18
C ASP A 315 22.99 -19.04 34.77
N CYS A 316 22.39 -19.60 33.71
CA CYS A 316 22.58 -19.19 32.32
C CYS A 316 21.28 -18.88 31.54
N CYS A 317 20.09 -19.05 32.13
CA CYS A 317 18.83 -18.82 31.43
C CYS A 317 17.62 -18.62 32.36
N THR A 318 16.59 -17.96 31.84
CA THR A 318 15.28 -17.85 32.50
C THR A 318 14.29 -18.77 31.78
N LEU A 319 13.75 -19.76 32.50
CA LEU A 319 12.74 -20.68 32.00
C LEU A 319 11.35 -20.13 32.31
N LEU A 320 10.59 -19.81 31.26
CA LEU A 320 9.22 -19.29 31.37
C LEU A 320 8.23 -20.35 30.90
N THR A 321 7.18 -20.57 31.71
CA THR A 321 6.01 -21.35 31.33
C THR A 321 4.81 -20.40 31.28
N ALA A 322 3.98 -20.53 30.25
CA ALA A 322 2.84 -19.65 30.04
C ALA A 322 1.54 -20.44 30.05
N ARG A 323 0.45 -19.76 30.39
CA ARG A 323 -0.90 -20.32 30.39
C ARG A 323 -1.80 -19.39 29.59
N ARG A 324 -2.57 -19.96 28.66
CA ARG A 324 -3.57 -19.21 27.88
C ARG A 324 -4.69 -18.73 28.79
N GLU A 325 -5.12 -17.47 28.66
CA GLU A 325 -6.20 -16.90 29.46
C GLU A 325 -7.50 -17.67 29.21
N GLY A 326 -8.02 -18.34 30.25
CA GLY A 326 -9.24 -19.16 30.19
C GLY A 326 -9.03 -20.67 30.05
N GLN A 327 -7.79 -21.16 29.86
CA GLN A 327 -7.48 -22.59 29.82
C GLN A 327 -6.66 -23.03 31.03
N GLU A 328 -6.73 -24.31 31.43
CA GLU A 328 -5.93 -24.86 32.54
C GLU A 328 -4.55 -25.38 32.15
N GLU A 329 -4.32 -25.52 30.86
CA GLU A 329 -3.11 -26.09 30.30
C GLU A 329 -1.91 -25.14 30.46
N ILE A 330 -0.82 -25.68 31.01
CA ILE A 330 0.45 -24.97 31.19
C ILE A 330 1.33 -25.37 30.01
N LEU A 331 1.67 -24.39 29.18
CA LEU A 331 2.54 -24.56 28.03
C LEU A 331 3.98 -24.24 28.44
N ASP A 332 4.91 -25.16 28.16
CA ASP A 332 6.34 -24.91 28.29
C ASP A 332 6.88 -24.19 27.04
N GLY A 333 8.16 -23.80 27.06
CA GLY A 333 8.74 -23.02 25.95
C GLY A 333 8.65 -23.74 24.59
N GLU A 334 8.77 -25.07 24.60
CA GLU A 334 8.66 -25.88 23.38
C GLU A 334 7.19 -26.05 22.95
N GLY A 335 6.25 -26.23 23.88
CA GLY A 335 4.82 -26.26 23.62
C GLY A 335 4.28 -24.93 23.10
N ILE A 336 4.73 -23.80 23.64
CA ILE A 336 4.40 -22.46 23.12
C ILE A 336 4.91 -22.31 21.69
N LEU A 337 6.17 -22.73 21.44
CA LEU A 337 6.77 -22.64 20.11
C LEU A 337 6.14 -23.62 19.12
N ASN A 338 5.73 -24.80 19.56
CA ASN A 338 5.05 -25.78 18.72
C ASN A 338 3.61 -25.39 18.44
N ASP A 339 2.87 -24.80 19.39
CA ASP A 339 1.55 -24.22 19.13
C ASP A 339 1.67 -23.06 18.13
N ILE A 340 2.62 -22.14 18.35
CA ILE A 340 2.91 -21.06 17.40
C ILE A 340 3.31 -21.65 16.05
N ARG A 341 4.13 -22.69 16.02
CA ARG A 341 4.62 -23.32 14.79
C ARG A 341 3.52 -24.11 14.08
N ASP A 342 2.61 -24.76 14.78
CA ASP A 342 1.48 -25.50 14.21
C ASP A 342 0.40 -24.53 13.72
N GLU A 343 0.23 -23.39 14.39
CA GLU A 343 -0.54 -22.24 13.89
C GLU A 343 0.16 -21.58 12.67
N ILE A 344 1.49 -21.57 12.59
CA ILE A 344 2.29 -20.99 11.48
C ILE A 344 2.53 -21.97 10.32
N LEU A 345 2.49 -23.29 10.53
CA LEU A 345 2.85 -24.32 9.55
C LEU A 345 1.85 -24.46 8.40
N CYS A 346 0.76 -23.68 8.40
CA CYS A 346 -0.20 -23.60 7.32
C CYS A 346 -0.08 -22.33 6.44
N LEU A 347 1.03 -21.59 6.48
CA LEU A 347 1.12 -20.28 5.81
C LEU A 347 2.14 -20.13 4.69
N HIS A 348 1.58 -19.95 3.49
CA HIS A 348 2.03 -18.95 2.53
C HIS A 348 0.87 -17.98 2.33
N LEU A 349 1.05 -16.70 2.68
CA LEU A 349 0.33 -15.54 2.10
C LEU A 349 0.72 -14.27 2.87
N LYS A 350 1.68 -13.50 2.34
CA LYS A 350 1.79 -12.06 2.60
C LYS A 350 0.72 -11.34 1.76
N VAL A 351 0.02 -10.41 2.41
CA VAL A 351 -1.23 -9.78 1.96
C VAL A 351 -1.12 -9.19 0.55
N GLY A 352 -1.79 -9.86 -0.40
CA GLY A 352 -1.81 -9.49 -1.80
C GLY A 352 -3.01 -10.07 -2.55
N SER A 353 -4.24 -9.85 -2.05
CA SER A 353 -5.45 -9.92 -2.89
C SER A 353 -6.66 -9.36 -2.17
N LEU A 354 -7.03 -8.12 -2.50
CA LEU A 354 -8.44 -7.71 -2.41
C LEU A 354 -9.16 -8.38 -3.58
N VAL A 355 -9.80 -9.51 -3.29
CA VAL A 355 -10.73 -10.17 -4.22
C VAL A 355 -11.92 -9.24 -4.39
N THR A 356 -12.10 -8.70 -5.60
CA THR A 356 -13.36 -8.08 -6.02
C THR A 356 -14.24 -9.16 -6.62
N GLU A 357 -15.29 -9.58 -5.90
CA GLU A 357 -16.39 -10.32 -6.51
C GLU A 357 -17.41 -9.37 -7.19
N PRO A 358 -18.08 -9.81 -8.28
CA PRO A 358 -18.75 -8.98 -9.28
C PRO A 358 -19.96 -8.13 -8.83
#